data_AF-A0A847PTU0-F1
#
_entry.id   AF-A0A847PTU0-F1
#
_cell.length_a   1.000
_cell.length_b   1.000
_cell.length_c   1.000
_cell.angle_alpha   90.00
_cell.angle_beta   90.00
_cell.angle_gamma   90.00
#
_symmetry.space_group_name_H-M   'P 1'
#
loop_
_entity.id
_entity.type
_entity.pdbx_description
1 polymer ?
#
loop_
_entity_poly.entity_id
_entity_poly.type
_entity_poly.pdbx_seq_one_letter_code
_entity_poly.pdbx_strand_id
1 'polypeptide(L)'
;VEEYILSLIALGFKPDGLIYFQSGCESVKDLAFELGVKVNFSELSAIYGFSGETNLSHMISVATQAADILQPQLEEFGGPKPVVVPVGPDQDPHLRLTRGLAGKMSMFRVEKRENANGGKYLSVRGKGAPKEALQELKKRIPGKVKLYEEHLDILQTPDYPFLERFVLQINQPEKKEYFMTQIQEIAKFANEAKPPEFLEYEKYFVFRRIWKTTSKILEEVVAEVAAEFEGYAFIPPASTYHRFMSGLQGGKMSSSIPDSYIALTDDPKEGAKKVKKAKTGGCMTLEEQKKLGGKPDECSVFELMLFHLLEDDEELLEIRQECISGTRMCGSCKQLAAEKMYEFLKDHQEKRELAREHLEEYKIVYKK
;
A
#
# COMPACT_ATOMS: atom_id res chain seq x y z
N VAL A 1 2.48 20.83 -13.50
CA VAL A 1 1.41 20.23 -12.66
C VAL A 1 0.50 19.38 -13.52
N GLU A 2 -0.15 19.98 -14.53
CA GLU A 2 -0.91 19.24 -15.56
C GLU A 2 -0.04 18.17 -16.24
N GLU A 3 1.24 18.45 -16.47
CA GLU A 3 2.19 17.47 -17.03
C GLU A 3 2.25 16.12 -16.29
N TYR A 4 2.18 16.11 -14.96
CA TYR A 4 2.23 14.85 -14.19
C TYR A 4 0.92 14.06 -14.33
N ILE A 5 -0.21 14.77 -14.31
CA ILE A 5 -1.54 14.16 -14.42
C ILE A 5 -1.72 13.55 -15.81
N LEU A 6 -1.33 14.26 -16.87
CA LEU A 6 -1.40 13.76 -18.24
C LEU A 6 -0.56 12.48 -18.42
N SER A 7 0.67 12.46 -17.87
CA SER A 7 1.49 11.24 -17.90
C SER A 7 0.88 10.10 -17.10
N LEU A 8 0.31 10.36 -15.93
CA LEU A 8 -0.36 9.34 -15.12
C LEU A 8 -1.56 8.72 -15.87
N ILE A 9 -2.38 9.55 -16.52
CA ILE A 9 -3.51 9.10 -17.35
C ILE A 9 -3.01 8.30 -18.56
N ALA A 10 -1.99 8.79 -19.26
CA ALA A 10 -1.40 8.12 -20.42
C ALA A 10 -0.79 6.74 -20.08
N LEU A 11 -0.38 6.53 -18.83
CA LEU A 11 0.07 5.22 -18.32
C LEU A 11 -1.09 4.29 -17.93
N GLY A 12 -2.34 4.75 -18.05
CA GLY A 12 -3.54 3.92 -17.86
C GLY A 12 -4.32 4.17 -16.57
N PHE A 13 -4.05 5.25 -15.84
CA PHE A 13 -4.85 5.63 -14.67
C PHE A 13 -6.31 5.87 -15.06
N LYS A 14 -7.24 5.32 -14.29
CA LYS A 14 -8.66 5.28 -14.64
C LYS A 14 -9.44 6.45 -14.02
N PRO A 15 -10.53 6.93 -14.66
CA PRO A 15 -11.30 8.10 -14.20
C PRO A 15 -11.97 7.95 -12.84
N ASP A 16 -12.17 6.72 -12.36
CA ASP A 16 -12.71 6.40 -11.02
C ASP A 16 -11.72 6.71 -9.89
N GLY A 17 -10.44 6.93 -10.21
CA GLY A 17 -9.43 7.37 -9.28
C GLY A 17 -9.58 8.85 -8.89
N LEU A 18 -9.23 9.16 -7.64
CA LEU A 18 -9.20 10.53 -7.13
C LEU A 18 -7.80 11.13 -7.28
N ILE A 19 -7.70 12.31 -7.89
CA ILE A 19 -6.49 13.12 -7.93
C ILE A 19 -6.75 14.39 -7.13
N TYR A 20 -5.82 14.81 -6.29
CA TYR A 20 -5.97 16.03 -5.51
C TYR A 20 -4.65 16.73 -5.25
N PHE A 21 -4.76 18.01 -4.91
CA PHE A 21 -3.67 18.83 -4.41
C PHE A 21 -3.89 19.06 -2.92
N GLN A 22 -2.87 18.79 -2.11
CA GLN A 22 -2.94 18.94 -0.65
C GLN A 22 -3.45 20.34 -0.23
N SER A 23 -3.06 21.39 -0.95
CA SER A 23 -3.52 22.78 -0.70
C SER A 23 -5.03 22.96 -0.90
N GLY A 24 -5.63 22.21 -1.83
CA GLY A 24 -7.05 22.25 -2.16
C GLY A 24 -7.90 21.17 -1.50
N CYS A 25 -7.31 20.17 -0.85
CA CYS A 25 -8.03 19.10 -0.18
C CYS A 25 -8.24 19.44 1.31
N GLU A 26 -9.46 19.85 1.67
CA GLU A 26 -9.79 20.21 3.07
C GLU A 26 -9.68 19.02 4.01
N SER A 27 -10.19 17.85 3.62
CA SER A 27 -10.12 16.61 4.40
C SER A 27 -8.69 16.23 4.78
N VAL A 28 -7.72 16.39 3.88
CA VAL A 28 -6.30 16.13 4.16
C VAL A 28 -5.74 17.14 5.15
N LYS A 29 -6.07 18.43 5.01
CA LYS A 29 -5.57 19.47 5.92
C LYS A 29 -6.14 19.33 7.32
N ASP A 30 -7.44 19.06 7.43
CA ASP A 30 -8.12 18.87 8.71
C ASP A 30 -7.59 17.62 9.41
N LEU A 31 -7.50 16.49 8.68
CA LEU A 31 -6.91 15.27 9.21
C LEU A 31 -5.44 15.47 9.61
N ALA A 32 -4.64 16.19 8.82
CA ALA A 32 -3.24 16.48 9.17
C ALA A 32 -3.13 17.28 10.47
N PHE A 33 -4.03 18.24 10.70
CA PHE A 33 -4.07 18.99 11.96
C PHE A 33 -4.37 18.08 13.14
N GLU A 34 -5.36 17.20 13.01
CA GLU A 34 -5.72 16.23 14.07
C GLU A 34 -4.62 15.20 14.32
N LEU A 35 -3.97 14.69 13.26
CA LEU A 35 -2.82 13.80 13.37
C LEU A 35 -1.64 14.48 14.08
N GLY A 36 -1.45 15.78 13.84
CA GLY A 36 -0.44 16.59 14.50
C GLY A 36 -0.54 16.56 16.03
N VAL A 37 -1.74 16.39 16.60
CA VAL A 37 -1.95 16.25 18.05
C VAL A 37 -1.38 14.93 18.60
N LYS A 38 -1.17 13.92 17.75
CA LYS A 38 -0.68 12.58 18.12
C LYS A 38 0.78 12.33 17.74
N VAL A 39 1.46 13.31 17.15
CA VAL A 39 2.88 13.25 16.76
C VAL A 39 3.70 14.14 17.69
N ASN A 40 4.79 13.59 18.25
CA ASN A 40 5.71 14.35 19.06
C ASN A 40 6.97 14.74 18.28
N PHE A 41 7.59 15.88 18.64
CA PHE A 41 8.83 16.34 18.00
C PHE A 41 9.97 15.31 18.09
N SER A 42 10.07 14.54 19.19
CA SER A 42 11.07 13.49 19.33
C SER A 42 10.91 12.36 18.31
N GLU A 43 9.67 12.00 17.95
CA GLU A 43 9.39 11.02 16.89
C GLU A 43 9.82 11.57 15.53
N LEU A 44 9.50 12.84 15.25
CA LEU A 44 9.90 13.50 13.99
C LEU A 44 11.41 13.67 13.87
N SER A 45 12.09 14.05 14.95
CA SER A 45 13.54 14.20 14.98
C SER A 45 14.24 12.85 14.73
N ALA A 46 13.74 11.77 15.33
CA ALA A 46 14.30 10.44 15.15
C ALA A 46 14.14 9.90 13.71
N ILE A 47 13.03 10.23 13.04
CA ILE A 47 12.73 9.71 11.70
C ILE A 47 13.34 10.58 10.59
N TYR A 48 13.26 11.91 10.73
CA TYR A 48 13.60 12.88 9.67
C TYR A 48 14.84 13.72 9.96
N GLY A 49 15.43 13.59 11.15
CA GLY A 49 16.56 14.41 11.57
C GLY A 49 16.19 15.87 11.84
N PHE A 50 14.91 16.15 12.10
CA PHE A 50 14.46 17.51 12.38
C PHE A 50 15.10 18.09 13.64
N SER A 51 15.41 19.37 13.57
CA SER A 51 16.09 20.16 14.59
C SER A 51 15.34 21.48 14.81
N GLY A 52 15.83 22.32 15.73
CA GLY A 52 15.29 23.67 15.96
C GLY A 52 15.41 24.61 14.75
N GLU A 53 16.21 24.26 13.74
CA GLU A 53 16.34 25.02 12.49
C GLU A 53 15.33 24.58 11.41
N THR A 54 14.67 23.44 11.61
CA THR A 54 13.67 22.95 10.66
C THR A 54 12.44 23.83 10.71
N ASN A 55 11.98 24.32 9.55
CA ASN A 55 10.78 25.16 9.49
C ASN A 55 9.50 24.35 9.77
N LEU A 56 8.50 25.02 10.32
CA LEU A 56 7.24 24.40 10.73
C LEU A 56 6.50 23.74 9.55
N SER A 57 6.52 24.35 8.37
CA SER A 57 5.85 23.79 7.18
C SER A 57 6.44 22.43 6.77
N HIS A 58 7.75 22.25 6.90
CA HIS A 58 8.43 20.98 6.66
C HIS A 58 8.08 19.93 7.73
N MET A 59 7.79 20.35 8.96
CA MET A 59 7.26 19.43 9.97
C MET A 59 5.81 19.03 9.68
N ILE A 60 4.97 20.00 9.30
CA ILE A 60 3.56 19.79 8.96
C ILE A 60 3.41 18.88 7.74
N SER A 61 4.32 18.92 6.77
CA SER A 61 4.26 18.04 5.60
C SER A 61 4.30 16.56 5.99
N VAL A 62 4.92 16.19 7.12
CA VAL A 62 4.89 14.80 7.62
C VAL A 62 3.49 14.39 8.06
N ALA A 63 2.78 15.23 8.80
CA ALA A 63 1.40 14.95 9.20
C ALA A 63 0.46 14.97 7.98
N THR A 64 0.73 15.85 7.01
CA THR A 64 0.00 15.92 5.74
C THR A 64 0.16 14.63 4.93
N GLN A 65 1.38 14.10 4.82
CA GLN A 65 1.63 12.84 4.13
C GLN A 65 0.99 11.64 4.84
N ALA A 66 0.95 11.64 6.18
CA ALA A 66 0.21 10.62 6.93
C ALA A 66 -1.31 10.75 6.71
N ALA A 67 -1.83 11.98 6.59
CA ALA A 67 -3.22 12.23 6.24
C ALA A 67 -3.55 11.74 4.83
N ASP A 68 -2.69 11.96 3.83
CA ASP A 68 -2.88 11.45 2.46
C ASP A 68 -3.11 9.92 2.44
N ILE A 69 -2.40 9.19 3.31
CA ILE A 69 -2.48 7.72 3.42
C ILE A 69 -3.76 7.27 4.14
N LEU A 70 -4.23 8.02 5.14
CA LEU A 70 -5.37 7.64 5.97
C LEU A 70 -6.70 8.21 5.46
N GLN A 71 -6.67 9.29 4.69
CA GLN A 71 -7.84 9.97 4.12
C GLN A 71 -8.79 9.02 3.37
N PRO A 72 -8.35 8.02 2.58
CA PRO A 72 -9.27 7.10 1.91
C PRO A 72 -10.20 6.32 2.86
N GLN A 73 -9.94 6.35 4.16
CA GLN A 73 -10.71 5.68 5.21
C GLN A 73 -11.69 6.61 5.94
N LEU A 74 -11.77 7.90 5.58
CA LEU A 74 -12.76 8.83 6.14
C LEU A 74 -14.16 8.47 5.64
N GLU A 75 -15.18 8.87 6.39
CA GLU A 75 -16.58 8.54 6.11
C GLU A 75 -17.03 9.00 4.71
N GLU A 76 -16.62 10.20 4.28
CA GLU A 76 -16.92 10.73 2.95
C GLU A 76 -16.34 9.89 1.79
N PHE A 77 -15.35 9.03 2.08
CA PHE A 77 -14.77 8.09 1.12
C PHE A 77 -15.31 6.67 1.33
N GLY A 78 -16.35 6.44 2.13
CA GLY A 78 -16.92 5.12 2.41
C GLY A 78 -16.37 4.47 3.69
N GLY A 79 -15.72 5.26 4.54
CA GLY A 79 -15.31 4.87 5.88
C GLY A 79 -14.14 3.88 5.91
N PRO A 80 -13.92 3.24 7.08
CA PRO A 80 -12.77 2.37 7.32
C PRO A 80 -12.63 1.25 6.29
N LYS A 81 -11.46 1.23 5.63
CA LYS A 81 -11.12 0.26 4.59
C LYS A 81 -9.62 -0.01 4.53
N PRO A 82 -9.18 -1.20 4.08
CA PRO A 82 -7.78 -1.47 3.87
C PRO A 82 -7.16 -0.56 2.80
N VAL A 83 -6.02 0.06 3.11
CA VAL A 83 -5.23 0.87 2.18
C VAL A 83 -3.87 0.21 1.95
N VAL A 84 -3.40 0.17 0.70
CA VAL A 84 -2.08 -0.33 0.33
C VAL A 84 -1.26 0.82 -0.27
N VAL A 85 -0.06 1.05 0.25
CA VAL A 85 0.84 2.11 -0.22
C VAL A 85 2.10 1.49 -0.84
N PRO A 86 2.33 1.64 -2.16
CA PRO A 86 3.57 1.22 -2.79
C PRO A 86 4.69 2.22 -2.50
N VAL A 87 5.81 1.76 -1.94
CA VAL A 87 6.92 2.62 -1.52
C VAL A 87 8.30 2.01 -1.76
N GLY A 88 9.32 2.86 -1.77
CA GLY A 88 10.71 2.40 -1.62
C GLY A 88 11.02 2.01 -0.17
N PRO A 89 12.02 1.15 0.09
CA PRO A 89 12.42 0.75 1.44
C PRO A 89 12.82 1.91 2.37
N ASP A 90 13.34 3.00 1.82
CA ASP A 90 13.73 4.23 2.52
C ASP A 90 12.53 4.98 3.11
N GLN A 91 11.32 4.76 2.60
CA GLN A 91 10.09 5.40 3.09
C GLN A 91 9.40 4.61 4.20
N ASP A 92 9.91 3.41 4.54
CA ASP A 92 9.36 2.56 5.61
C ASP A 92 9.23 3.28 6.98
N PRO A 93 10.19 4.13 7.41
CA PRO A 93 10.03 4.88 8.66
C PRO A 93 8.76 5.74 8.70
N HIS A 94 8.39 6.40 7.60
CA HIS A 94 7.15 7.18 7.52
C HIS A 94 5.91 6.28 7.57
N LEU A 95 5.94 5.11 6.92
CA LEU A 95 4.84 4.14 6.98
C LEU A 95 4.65 3.60 8.41
N ARG A 96 5.73 3.37 9.16
CA ARG A 96 5.67 2.98 10.57
C ARG A 96 5.04 4.08 11.43
N LEU A 97 5.43 5.34 11.22
CA LEU A 97 4.81 6.49 11.86
C LEU A 97 3.29 6.53 11.58
N THR A 98 2.91 6.42 10.31
CA THR A 98 1.50 6.44 9.87
C THR A 98 0.67 5.31 10.48
N ARG A 99 1.22 4.09 10.57
CA ARG A 99 0.57 2.96 11.28
C ARG A 99 0.40 3.24 12.77
N GLY A 100 1.41 3.83 13.40
CA GLY A 100 1.34 4.27 14.79
C GLY A 100 0.24 5.31 14.99
N LEU A 101 0.15 6.28 14.09
CA LEU A 101 -0.86 7.33 14.11
C LEU A 101 -2.27 6.78 13.90
N ALA A 102 -2.48 5.90 12.92
CA ALA A 102 -3.75 5.18 12.75
C ALA A 102 -4.21 4.56 14.08
N GLY A 103 -3.30 3.84 14.74
CA GLY A 103 -3.57 3.25 16.05
C GLY A 103 -3.82 4.27 17.17
N LYS A 104 -3.13 5.41 17.20
CA LYS A 104 -3.31 6.48 18.21
C LYS A 104 -4.62 7.24 18.02
N MET A 105 -5.10 7.36 16.78
CA MET A 105 -6.34 8.05 16.41
C MET A 105 -7.58 7.19 16.60
N SER A 106 -7.47 5.86 16.46
CA SER A 106 -8.65 4.99 16.58
C SER A 106 -9.31 5.10 17.97
N MET A 107 -10.63 5.30 17.97
CA MET A 107 -11.47 5.39 19.18
C MET A 107 -11.39 4.11 20.02
N PHE A 108 -11.22 2.97 19.35
CA PHE A 108 -11.16 1.66 19.98
C PHE A 108 -9.89 0.91 19.59
N ARG A 109 -9.50 -0.03 20.45
CA ARG A 109 -8.45 -1.01 20.17
C ARG A 109 -8.94 -2.41 20.49
N VAL A 110 -8.93 -3.28 19.49
CA VAL A 110 -9.16 -4.71 19.65
C VAL A 110 -7.87 -5.39 20.11
N GLU A 111 -7.96 -6.15 21.20
CA GLU A 111 -6.84 -6.86 21.82
C GLU A 111 -7.22 -8.33 22.02
N LYS A 112 -6.25 -9.24 21.78
CA LYS A 112 -6.37 -10.63 22.23
C LYS A 112 -5.81 -10.71 23.64
N ARG A 113 -6.59 -11.27 24.56
CA ARG A 113 -6.22 -11.45 25.96
C ARG A 113 -6.36 -12.90 26.38
N GLU A 114 -5.73 -13.22 27.50
CA GLU A 114 -5.76 -14.53 28.12
C GLU A 114 -6.19 -14.38 29.58
N ASN A 115 -7.05 -15.28 30.05
CA ASN A 115 -7.47 -15.31 31.44
C ASN A 115 -6.48 -16.15 32.28
N ALA A 116 -6.63 -16.14 33.61
CA ALA A 116 -5.75 -16.88 34.52
C ALA A 116 -5.69 -18.40 34.27
N ASN A 117 -6.68 -18.96 33.56
CA ASN A 117 -6.79 -20.39 33.25
C ASN A 117 -6.29 -20.71 31.83
N GLY A 118 -5.63 -19.77 31.13
CA GLY A 118 -5.15 -19.95 29.75
C GLY A 118 -6.22 -19.79 28.66
N GLY A 119 -7.45 -19.43 29.04
CA GLY A 119 -8.54 -19.20 28.10
C GLY A 119 -8.39 -17.87 27.37
N LYS A 120 -8.33 -17.92 26.04
CA LYS A 120 -8.20 -16.73 25.18
C LYS A 120 -9.56 -16.07 24.97
N TYR A 121 -9.56 -14.74 24.89
CA TYR A 121 -10.74 -13.93 24.59
C TYR A 121 -10.35 -12.64 23.85
N LEU A 122 -11.34 -11.95 23.30
CA LEU A 122 -11.15 -10.65 22.67
C LEU A 122 -11.62 -9.55 23.61
N SER A 123 -10.88 -8.45 23.66
CA SER A 123 -11.20 -7.26 24.45
C SER A 123 -11.19 -6.04 23.54
N VAL A 124 -12.19 -5.17 23.67
CA VAL A 124 -12.20 -3.87 23.00
C VAL A 124 -11.98 -2.79 24.05
N ARG A 125 -10.84 -2.12 23.98
CA ARG A 125 -10.48 -0.99 24.85
C ARG A 125 -10.90 0.31 24.20
N GLY A 126 -11.66 1.15 24.90
CA GLY A 126 -11.92 2.53 24.50
C GLY A 126 -10.71 3.42 24.76
N LYS A 127 -10.41 4.33 23.82
CA LYS A 127 -9.32 5.30 23.90
C LYS A 127 -9.92 6.71 23.95
N GLY A 128 -10.44 7.07 25.12
CA GLY A 128 -11.26 8.27 25.26
C GLY A 128 -12.65 8.13 24.60
N ALA A 129 -13.10 6.90 24.37
CA ALA A 129 -14.43 6.62 23.84
C ALA A 129 -15.50 7.00 24.87
N PRO A 130 -16.63 7.62 24.46
CA PRO A 130 -17.75 7.86 25.35
C PRO A 130 -18.33 6.53 25.83
N LYS A 131 -18.90 6.54 27.04
CA LYS A 131 -19.45 5.33 27.68
C LYS A 131 -20.58 4.73 26.84
N GLU A 132 -21.34 5.58 26.18
CA GLU A 132 -22.44 5.26 25.29
C GLU A 132 -21.96 4.42 24.10
N ALA A 133 -20.77 4.69 23.56
CA ALA A 133 -20.21 3.92 22.45
C ALA A 133 -19.80 2.50 22.89
N LEU A 134 -19.23 2.34 24.08
CA LEU A 134 -18.95 1.01 24.65
C LEU A 134 -20.25 0.23 24.95
N GLN A 135 -21.31 0.93 25.36
CA GLN A 135 -22.63 0.33 25.55
C GLN A 135 -23.25 -0.12 24.22
N GLU A 136 -23.09 0.67 23.16
CA GLU A 136 -23.56 0.30 21.82
C GLU A 136 -22.83 -0.94 21.29
N LEU A 137 -21.50 -1.01 21.45
CA LEU A 137 -20.74 -2.22 21.13
C LEU A 137 -21.25 -3.45 21.88
N LYS A 138 -21.55 -3.31 23.19
CA LYS A 138 -22.12 -4.41 23.98
C LYS A 138 -23.46 -4.91 23.42
N LYS A 139 -24.30 -4.03 22.86
CA LYS A 139 -25.58 -4.44 22.26
C LYS A 139 -25.39 -5.21 20.96
N ARG A 140 -24.44 -4.79 20.13
CA ARG A 140 -24.17 -5.40 18.82
C ARG A 140 -23.44 -6.72 18.92
N ILE A 141 -22.47 -6.84 19.83
CA ILE A 141 -21.68 -8.07 19.93
C ILE A 141 -22.53 -9.18 20.58
N PRO A 142 -22.81 -10.29 19.88
CA PRO A 142 -23.65 -11.35 20.42
C PRO A 142 -22.93 -12.12 21.53
N GLY A 143 -23.70 -12.85 22.35
CA GLY A 143 -23.14 -13.78 23.35
C GLY A 143 -22.67 -13.13 24.64
N LYS A 144 -21.72 -13.78 25.32
CA LYS A 144 -21.29 -13.37 26.67
C LYS A 144 -20.27 -12.23 26.62
N VAL A 145 -20.75 -11.00 26.79
CA VAL A 145 -19.93 -9.78 26.84
C VAL A 145 -20.00 -9.14 28.23
N LYS A 146 -18.84 -8.81 28.80
CA LYS A 146 -18.73 -8.08 30.07
C LYS A 146 -18.22 -6.67 29.81
N LEU A 147 -18.99 -5.67 30.22
CA LEU A 147 -18.64 -4.26 30.08
C LEU A 147 -18.02 -3.73 31.37
N TYR A 148 -16.95 -2.97 31.21
CA TYR A 148 -16.26 -2.21 32.25
C TYR A 148 -16.26 -0.72 31.89
N GLU A 149 -15.61 0.10 32.71
CA GLU A 149 -15.56 1.55 32.52
C GLU A 149 -14.85 1.96 31.22
N GLU A 150 -13.68 1.37 30.93
CA GLU A 150 -12.86 1.73 29.76
C GLU A 150 -12.77 0.65 28.68
N HIS A 151 -13.38 -0.51 28.88
CA HIS A 151 -13.27 -1.62 27.95
C HIS A 151 -14.44 -2.60 28.05
N LEU A 152 -14.57 -3.47 27.05
CA LEU A 152 -15.48 -4.59 27.04
C LEU A 152 -14.74 -5.88 26.69
N ASP A 153 -15.07 -6.96 27.39
CA ASP A 153 -14.50 -8.29 27.16
C ASP A 153 -15.54 -9.22 26.56
N ILE A 154 -15.18 -9.84 25.45
CA ILE A 154 -15.98 -10.83 24.72
C ILE A 154 -15.54 -12.20 25.21
N LEU A 155 -16.22 -12.69 26.25
CA LEU A 155 -15.89 -13.95 26.94
C LEU A 155 -16.49 -15.18 26.24
N GLN A 156 -17.20 -14.98 25.13
CA GLN A 156 -17.73 -16.03 24.29
C GLN A 156 -16.58 -16.67 23.48
N THR A 157 -16.40 -17.99 23.63
CA THR A 157 -15.55 -18.74 22.69
C THR A 157 -16.23 -18.72 21.31
N PRO A 158 -15.57 -18.22 20.26
CA PRO A 158 -16.17 -18.12 18.95
C PRO A 158 -16.33 -19.52 18.33
N ASP A 159 -17.51 -19.77 17.79
CA ASP A 159 -17.89 -20.94 17.01
C ASP A 159 -18.65 -20.50 15.75
N TYR A 160 -19.08 -21.46 14.94
CA TYR A 160 -19.80 -21.16 13.69
C TYR A 160 -21.13 -20.42 13.93
N PRO A 161 -22.04 -20.87 14.83
CA PRO A 161 -23.27 -20.13 15.13
C PRO A 161 -23.03 -18.71 15.67
N PHE A 162 -21.95 -18.50 16.43
CA PHE A 162 -21.55 -17.17 16.89
C PHE A 162 -21.16 -16.28 15.71
N LEU A 163 -20.36 -16.77 14.77
CA LEU A 163 -19.97 -16.02 13.57
C LEU A 163 -21.18 -15.61 12.72
N GLU A 164 -22.14 -16.51 12.51
CA GLU A 164 -23.38 -16.21 11.77
C GLU A 164 -24.21 -15.12 12.43
N ARG A 165 -24.33 -15.14 13.76
CA ARG A 165 -25.03 -14.06 14.48
C ARG A 165 -24.25 -12.74 14.44
N PHE A 166 -22.93 -12.83 14.49
CA PHE A 166 -22.08 -11.65 14.60
C PHE A 166 -21.96 -10.89 13.28
N VAL A 167 -21.81 -11.59 12.16
CA VAL A 167 -21.75 -10.96 10.83
C VAL A 167 -23.03 -10.22 10.46
N LEU A 168 -24.18 -10.62 11.00
CA LEU A 168 -25.45 -9.91 10.82
C LEU A 168 -25.44 -8.49 11.40
N GLN A 169 -24.52 -8.19 12.31
CA GLN A 169 -24.38 -6.89 12.98
C GLN A 169 -23.60 -5.87 12.16
N ILE A 170 -22.97 -6.30 11.06
CA ILE A 170 -22.35 -5.40 10.09
C ILE A 170 -23.48 -4.71 9.30
N ASN A 171 -23.45 -3.39 9.20
CA ASN A 171 -24.45 -2.63 8.46
C ASN A 171 -24.16 -2.63 6.94
N GLN A 172 -22.89 -2.64 6.54
CA GLN A 172 -22.49 -2.61 5.13
C GLN A 172 -22.80 -3.95 4.40
N PRO A 173 -23.69 -3.96 3.38
CA PRO A 173 -24.10 -5.19 2.70
C PRO A 173 -22.96 -5.97 2.05
N GLU A 174 -22.06 -5.28 1.34
CA GLU A 174 -20.92 -5.90 0.65
C GLU A 174 -19.96 -6.59 1.63
N LYS A 175 -19.66 -5.94 2.76
CA LYS A 175 -18.82 -6.52 3.81
C LYS A 175 -19.50 -7.72 4.47
N LYS A 176 -20.82 -7.61 4.73
CA LYS A 176 -21.62 -8.72 5.27
C LYS A 176 -21.56 -9.93 4.35
N GLU A 177 -21.77 -9.75 3.04
CA GLU A 177 -21.70 -10.82 2.05
C GLU A 177 -20.31 -11.47 1.97
N TYR A 178 -19.25 -10.66 1.98
CA TYR A 178 -17.87 -11.13 2.02
C TYR A 178 -17.60 -12.03 3.24
N PHE A 179 -17.98 -11.59 4.45
CA PHE A 179 -17.77 -12.38 5.66
C PHE A 179 -18.68 -13.61 5.71
N MET A 180 -19.91 -13.53 5.22
CA MET A 180 -20.80 -14.68 5.08
C MET A 180 -20.18 -15.77 4.19
N THR A 181 -19.58 -15.38 3.06
CA THR A 181 -18.87 -16.31 2.16
C THR A 181 -17.70 -16.97 2.89
N GLN A 182 -16.89 -16.20 3.61
CA GLN A 182 -15.78 -16.73 4.41
C GLN A 182 -16.26 -17.69 5.52
N ILE A 183 -17.39 -17.41 6.15
CA ILE A 183 -18.00 -18.26 7.17
C ILE A 183 -18.48 -19.58 6.53
N GLN A 184 -19.14 -19.53 5.37
CA GLN A 184 -19.58 -20.71 4.64
C GLN A 184 -18.41 -21.61 4.19
N GLU A 185 -17.30 -21.03 3.74
CA GLU A 185 -16.07 -21.79 3.42
C GLU A 185 -15.54 -22.54 4.65
N ILE A 186 -15.53 -21.90 5.82
CA ILE A 186 -15.10 -22.53 7.08
C ILE A 186 -16.03 -23.70 7.43
N ALA A 187 -17.34 -23.51 7.31
CA ALA A 187 -18.31 -24.59 7.55
C ALA A 187 -18.17 -25.75 6.56
N LYS A 188 -18.00 -25.44 5.27
CA LYS A 188 -17.79 -26.45 4.24
C LYS A 188 -16.56 -27.28 4.55
N PHE A 189 -15.41 -26.64 4.79
CA PHE A 189 -14.18 -27.33 5.18
C PHE A 189 -14.38 -28.17 6.45
N ALA A 190 -15.08 -27.61 7.44
CA ALA A 190 -15.30 -28.31 8.71
C ALA A 190 -16.20 -29.55 8.57
N ASN A 191 -17.19 -29.49 7.69
CA ASN A 191 -18.13 -30.58 7.41
C ASN A 191 -17.52 -31.65 6.48
N GLU A 192 -16.76 -31.25 5.45
CA GLU A 192 -16.11 -32.15 4.50
C GLU A 192 -15.02 -33.01 5.15
N ALA A 193 -14.33 -32.48 6.16
CA ALA A 193 -13.27 -33.19 6.88
C ALA A 193 -13.76 -34.26 7.88
N LYS A 194 -15.09 -34.44 8.02
CA LYS A 194 -15.77 -35.38 8.95
C LYS A 194 -15.42 -35.17 10.45
N PRO A 195 -16.41 -34.82 11.31
CA PRO A 195 -16.20 -34.48 12.73
C PRO A 195 -15.43 -35.46 13.65
N PRO A 196 -15.30 -36.79 13.39
CA PRO A 196 -14.45 -37.67 14.20
C PRO A 196 -12.99 -37.75 13.73
N GLU A 197 -12.66 -37.34 12.50
CA GLU A 197 -11.38 -37.65 11.84
C GLU A 197 -10.36 -36.51 11.86
N PHE A 198 -10.73 -35.31 12.33
CA PHE A 198 -9.79 -34.20 12.38
C PHE A 198 -8.53 -34.56 13.16
N LEU A 199 -7.40 -34.49 12.47
CA LEU A 199 -6.10 -34.50 13.10
C LEU A 199 -5.93 -33.21 13.91
N GLU A 200 -5.06 -33.24 14.93
CA GLU A 200 -4.88 -32.11 15.87
C GLU A 200 -4.54 -30.80 15.13
N TYR A 201 -3.83 -30.90 14.00
CA TYR A 201 -3.50 -29.77 13.13
C TYR A 201 -4.71 -29.17 12.40
N GLU A 202 -5.69 -29.97 11.97
CA GLU A 202 -6.90 -29.48 11.30
C GLU A 202 -7.80 -28.76 12.28
N LYS A 203 -7.98 -29.32 13.49
CA LYS A 203 -8.72 -28.64 14.57
C LYS A 203 -8.09 -27.29 14.88
N TYR A 204 -6.76 -27.24 14.96
CA TYR A 204 -6.02 -26.01 15.14
C TYR A 204 -6.24 -25.02 13.98
N PHE A 205 -6.24 -25.49 12.73
CA PHE A 205 -6.44 -24.65 11.56
C PHE A 205 -7.85 -24.03 11.51
N VAL A 206 -8.89 -24.84 11.74
CA VAL A 206 -10.29 -24.39 11.82
C VAL A 206 -10.45 -23.38 12.96
N PHE A 207 -9.95 -23.71 14.14
CA PHE A 207 -9.96 -22.80 15.30
C PHE A 207 -9.28 -21.46 14.98
N ARG A 208 -8.10 -21.50 14.36
CA ARG A 208 -7.36 -20.29 13.96
C ARG A 208 -8.14 -19.46 12.95
N ARG A 209 -8.82 -20.10 11.98
CA ARG A 209 -9.62 -19.40 10.96
C ARG A 209 -10.86 -18.77 11.57
N ILE A 210 -11.60 -19.49 12.44
CA ILE A 210 -12.72 -18.95 13.22
C ILE A 210 -12.28 -17.74 14.04
N TRP A 211 -11.15 -17.83 14.75
CA TRP A 211 -10.65 -16.73 15.58
C TRP A 211 -10.25 -15.51 14.75
N LYS A 212 -9.62 -15.74 13.58
CA LYS A 212 -9.24 -14.67 12.65
C LYS A 212 -10.48 -13.99 12.08
N THR A 213 -11.47 -14.75 11.61
CA THR A 213 -12.73 -14.22 11.08
C THR A 213 -13.50 -13.45 12.16
N THR A 214 -13.56 -13.97 13.38
CA THR A 214 -14.17 -13.27 14.53
C THR A 214 -13.50 -11.93 14.79
N SER A 215 -12.17 -11.90 14.81
CA SER A 215 -11.41 -10.66 15.07
C SER A 215 -11.72 -9.61 13.98
N LYS A 216 -11.80 -10.04 12.72
CA LYS A 216 -12.12 -9.14 11.60
C LYS A 216 -13.56 -8.61 11.65
N ILE A 217 -14.55 -9.47 11.92
CA ILE A 217 -15.95 -9.01 12.09
C ILE A 217 -16.05 -8.01 13.25
N LEU A 218 -15.33 -8.28 14.35
CA LEU A 218 -15.26 -7.35 15.47
C LEU A 218 -14.64 -6.01 15.06
N GLU A 219 -13.55 -6.01 14.30
CA GLU A 219 -12.95 -4.77 13.77
C GLU A 219 -13.95 -3.96 12.92
N GLU A 220 -14.77 -4.61 12.09
CA GLU A 220 -15.83 -3.93 11.32
C GLU A 220 -16.92 -3.33 12.21
N VAL A 221 -17.46 -4.09 13.17
CA VAL A 221 -18.50 -3.59 14.08
C VAL A 221 -17.95 -2.45 14.95
N VAL A 222 -16.68 -2.56 15.38
CA VAL A 222 -15.97 -1.50 16.10
C VAL A 222 -15.80 -0.26 15.24
N ALA A 223 -15.52 -0.41 13.95
CA ALA A 223 -15.40 0.69 13.01
C ALA A 223 -16.73 1.42 12.79
N GLU A 224 -17.83 0.68 12.62
CA GLU A 224 -19.17 1.26 12.46
C GLU A 224 -19.59 2.04 13.71
N VAL A 225 -19.38 1.48 14.91
CA VAL A 225 -19.70 2.20 16.15
C VAL A 225 -18.77 3.40 16.37
N ALA A 226 -17.50 3.34 15.99
CA ALA A 226 -16.63 4.52 16.06
C ALA A 226 -17.17 5.67 15.19
N ALA A 227 -17.58 5.37 13.95
CA ALA A 227 -18.12 6.34 13.02
C ALA A 227 -19.42 6.98 13.53
N GLU A 228 -20.33 6.19 14.12
CA GLU A 228 -21.58 6.69 14.72
C GLU A 228 -21.37 7.69 15.87
N PHE A 229 -20.20 7.65 16.50
CA PHE A 229 -19.81 8.54 17.60
C PHE A 229 -18.72 9.53 17.17
N GLU A 230 -18.66 9.86 15.88
CA GLU A 230 -17.75 10.86 15.29
C GLU A 230 -16.25 10.60 15.60
N GLY A 231 -15.85 9.34 15.75
CA GLY A 231 -14.45 8.97 15.93
C GLY A 231 -13.92 8.05 14.85
N TYR A 232 -12.59 7.97 14.78
CA TYR A 232 -11.91 7.18 13.77
C TYR A 232 -11.80 5.72 14.16
N ALA A 233 -11.76 4.87 13.13
CA ALA A 233 -11.33 3.49 13.22
C ALA A 233 -10.37 3.15 12.09
N PHE A 234 -9.25 3.89 12.02
CA PHE A 234 -8.27 3.68 10.99
C PHE A 234 -7.67 2.27 11.06
N ILE A 235 -7.65 1.62 9.90
CA ILE A 235 -6.91 0.39 9.64
C ILE A 235 -5.48 0.81 9.29
N PRO A 236 -4.46 0.29 9.99
CA PRO A 236 -3.08 0.57 9.64
C PRO A 236 -2.79 0.19 8.17
N PRO A 237 -2.17 1.09 7.38
CA PRO A 237 -1.95 0.84 5.96
C PRO A 237 -1.04 -0.37 5.73
N ALA A 238 -1.36 -1.20 4.75
CA ALA A 238 -0.44 -2.16 4.18
C ALA A 238 0.57 -1.43 3.27
N SER A 239 1.71 -2.05 3.00
CA SER A 239 2.70 -1.50 2.06
C SER A 239 3.32 -2.60 1.22
N THR A 240 3.65 -2.25 -0.03
CA THR A 240 4.51 -3.04 -0.91
C THR A 240 5.83 -2.28 -1.10
N TYR A 241 6.93 -3.02 -1.21
CA TYR A 241 8.27 -2.44 -1.33
C TYR A 241 8.86 -2.76 -2.69
N HIS A 242 9.26 -1.73 -3.44
CA HIS A 242 9.90 -1.89 -4.74
C HIS A 242 11.38 -1.52 -4.68
N ARG A 243 12.20 -2.20 -5.50
CA ARG A 243 13.61 -1.84 -5.66
C ARG A 243 13.70 -0.58 -6.51
N PHE A 244 14.61 0.33 -6.14
CA PHE A 244 14.93 1.46 -6.98
C PHE A 244 15.70 1.03 -8.22
N MET A 245 15.33 1.60 -9.36
CA MET A 245 16.12 1.53 -10.58
C MET A 245 17.35 2.44 -10.45
N SER A 246 18.48 1.98 -10.97
CA SER A 246 19.70 2.78 -11.04
C SER A 246 19.57 3.88 -12.09
N GLY A 247 20.32 4.97 -11.90
CA GLY A 247 20.52 5.95 -12.96
C GLY A 247 21.21 5.34 -14.17
N LEU A 248 21.03 5.96 -15.34
CA LEU A 248 21.63 5.49 -16.59
C LEU A 248 23.16 5.41 -16.53
N GLN A 249 23.80 6.25 -15.71
CA GLN A 249 25.26 6.26 -15.52
C GLN A 249 25.71 5.47 -14.28
N GLY A 250 24.78 4.74 -13.64
CA GLY A 250 24.94 4.17 -12.30
C GLY A 250 24.54 5.16 -11.18
N GLY A 251 24.40 4.66 -9.96
CA GLY A 251 23.96 5.46 -8.82
C GLY A 251 22.45 5.76 -8.85
N LYS A 252 22.01 6.85 -8.21
CA LYS A 252 20.61 7.27 -8.18
C LYS A 252 20.25 8.14 -9.39
N MET A 253 19.03 8.00 -9.89
CA MET A 253 18.45 8.98 -10.82
C MET A 253 18.32 10.35 -10.13
N SER A 254 18.67 11.42 -10.83
CA SER A 254 18.57 12.78 -10.32
C SER A 254 18.12 13.76 -11.39
N SER A 255 17.10 14.56 -11.09
CA SER A 255 16.64 15.65 -11.96
C SER A 255 17.73 16.68 -12.24
N SER A 256 18.70 16.86 -11.32
CA SER A 256 19.85 17.75 -11.49
C SER A 256 20.93 17.22 -12.43
N ILE A 257 20.87 15.94 -12.82
CA ILE A 257 21.82 15.30 -13.74
C ILE A 257 21.01 14.74 -14.92
N PRO A 258 20.77 15.54 -15.99
CA PRO A 258 19.88 15.16 -17.10
C PRO A 258 20.22 13.84 -17.79
N ASP A 259 21.49 13.46 -17.83
CA ASP A 259 21.95 12.19 -18.42
C ASP A 259 21.79 10.97 -17.49
N SER A 260 21.31 11.18 -16.25
CA SER A 260 21.09 10.10 -15.28
C SER A 260 19.70 9.46 -15.40
N TYR A 261 18.74 10.10 -16.09
CA TYR A 261 17.36 9.65 -16.21
C TYR A 261 16.76 9.97 -17.59
N ILE A 262 15.63 9.34 -17.88
CA ILE A 262 14.82 9.58 -19.09
C ILE A 262 13.50 10.16 -18.60
N ALA A 263 13.17 11.38 -19.01
CA ALA A 263 11.86 11.95 -18.72
C ALA A 263 10.83 11.34 -19.68
N LEU A 264 9.60 11.10 -19.21
CA LEU A 264 8.50 10.66 -20.08
C LEU A 264 8.17 11.68 -21.19
N THR A 265 8.58 12.93 -20.99
CA THR A 265 8.43 14.04 -21.93
C THR A 265 9.68 14.32 -22.77
N ASP A 266 10.74 13.52 -22.64
CA ASP A 266 11.91 13.64 -23.52
C ASP A 266 11.48 13.34 -24.97
N ASP A 267 12.06 14.05 -25.95
CA ASP A 267 11.89 13.66 -27.36
C ASP A 267 12.29 12.17 -27.52
N PRO A 268 11.49 11.33 -28.20
CA PRO A 268 11.77 9.90 -28.31
C PRO A 268 13.19 9.59 -28.84
N LYS A 269 13.73 10.40 -29.75
CA LYS A 269 15.10 10.22 -30.27
C LYS A 269 16.14 10.56 -29.21
N GLU A 270 15.91 11.60 -28.40
CA GLU A 270 16.81 11.95 -27.30
C GLU A 270 16.78 10.90 -26.18
N GLY A 271 15.59 10.38 -25.81
CA GLY A 271 15.47 9.26 -24.89
C GLY A 271 16.25 8.03 -25.35
N ALA A 272 16.10 7.64 -26.63
CA ALA A 272 16.87 6.57 -27.24
C ALA A 272 18.39 6.82 -27.25
N LYS A 273 18.83 8.07 -27.49
CA LYS A 273 20.26 8.45 -27.40
C LYS A 273 20.80 8.32 -25.98
N LYS A 274 20.02 8.69 -24.96
CA LYS A 274 20.41 8.51 -23.55
C LYS A 274 20.62 7.03 -23.22
N VAL A 275 19.74 6.14 -23.68
CA VAL A 275 19.92 4.67 -23.53
C VAL A 275 21.24 4.19 -24.15
N LYS A 276 21.59 4.67 -25.36
CA LYS A 276 22.86 4.31 -26.00
C LYS A 276 24.09 4.75 -25.21
N LYS A 277 23.98 5.83 -24.44
CA LYS A 277 25.04 6.34 -23.54
C LYS A 277 25.03 5.70 -22.15
N ALA A 278 24.05 4.87 -21.82
CA ALA A 278 23.94 4.28 -20.49
C ALA A 278 25.12 3.35 -20.16
N LYS A 279 25.45 3.25 -18.86
CA LYS A 279 26.43 2.33 -18.31
C LYS A 279 25.98 0.89 -18.56
N THR A 280 26.94 0.05 -18.94
CA THR A 280 26.75 -1.39 -19.13
C THR A 280 27.59 -2.19 -18.17
N GLY A 281 27.17 -3.41 -17.86
CA GLY A 281 27.97 -4.39 -17.11
C GLY A 281 28.88 -5.26 -17.99
N GLY A 282 29.14 -4.87 -19.25
CA GLY A 282 30.03 -5.62 -20.15
C GLY A 282 31.52 -5.35 -19.91
N CYS A 283 32.37 -6.14 -20.55
CA CYS A 283 33.82 -6.00 -20.49
C CYS A 283 34.34 -4.77 -21.26
N MET A 284 35.62 -4.45 -21.06
CA MET A 284 36.30 -3.33 -21.75
C MET A 284 36.50 -3.62 -23.23
N THR A 285 36.77 -4.88 -23.59
CA THR A 285 37.00 -5.29 -24.98
C THR A 285 35.99 -6.34 -25.45
N LEU A 286 35.81 -6.41 -26.77
CA LEU A 286 34.92 -7.39 -27.40
C LEU A 286 35.42 -8.84 -27.22
N GLU A 287 36.74 -9.04 -27.21
CA GLU A 287 37.33 -10.36 -26.95
C GLU A 287 37.06 -10.84 -25.53
N GLU A 288 37.24 -9.96 -24.54
CA GLU A 288 36.88 -10.27 -23.15
C GLU A 288 35.40 -10.53 -22.99
N GLN A 289 34.54 -9.72 -23.61
CA GLN A 289 33.08 -9.93 -23.56
C GLN A 289 32.70 -11.32 -24.08
N LYS A 290 33.29 -11.77 -25.18
CA LYS A 290 33.04 -13.10 -25.75
C LYS A 290 33.57 -14.24 -24.88
N LYS A 291 34.64 -14.01 -24.12
CA LYS A 291 35.31 -15.04 -23.31
C LYS A 291 34.76 -15.13 -21.88
N LEU A 292 34.43 -14.00 -21.27
CA LEU A 292 34.07 -13.87 -19.87
C LEU A 292 32.59 -13.56 -19.65
N GLY A 293 31.90 -13.07 -20.69
CA GLY A 293 30.53 -12.60 -20.57
C GLY A 293 30.41 -11.23 -19.88
N GLY A 294 29.19 -10.71 -19.90
CA GLY A 294 28.83 -9.50 -19.16
C GLY A 294 28.17 -9.79 -17.82
N LYS A 295 27.91 -8.73 -17.07
CA LYS A 295 27.21 -8.74 -15.78
C LYS A 295 25.88 -7.99 -15.88
N PRO A 296 24.77 -8.68 -16.23
CA PRO A 296 23.45 -8.05 -16.36
C PRO A 296 23.01 -7.30 -15.09
N ASP A 297 23.35 -7.83 -13.91
CA ASP A 297 22.95 -7.28 -12.62
C ASP A 297 23.66 -5.95 -12.28
N GLU A 298 24.74 -5.61 -13.01
CA GLU A 298 25.47 -4.33 -12.90
C GLU A 298 25.19 -3.40 -14.11
N CYS A 299 24.19 -3.72 -14.95
CA CYS A 299 23.94 -3.07 -16.24
C CYS A 299 22.64 -2.25 -16.25
N SER A 300 22.74 -0.92 -16.36
CA SER A 300 21.55 -0.04 -16.44
C SER A 300 20.68 -0.32 -17.67
N VAL A 301 21.27 -0.80 -18.78
CA VAL A 301 20.51 -1.14 -19.99
C VAL A 301 19.63 -2.37 -19.77
N PHE A 302 20.16 -3.41 -19.13
CA PHE A 302 19.38 -4.60 -18.80
C PHE A 302 18.33 -4.28 -17.74
N GLU A 303 18.65 -3.42 -16.78
CA GLU A 303 17.69 -2.96 -15.78
C GLU A 303 16.51 -2.20 -16.41
N LEU A 304 16.73 -1.34 -17.40
CA LEU A 304 15.65 -0.70 -18.15
C LEU A 304 14.73 -1.71 -18.86
N MET A 305 15.34 -2.75 -19.47
CA MET A 305 14.57 -3.81 -20.11
C MET A 305 13.68 -4.54 -19.10
N LEU A 306 14.26 -4.94 -17.97
CA LEU A 306 13.57 -5.65 -16.90
C LEU A 306 12.42 -4.84 -16.29
N PHE A 307 12.59 -3.52 -16.10
CA PHE A 307 11.60 -2.70 -15.42
C PHE A 307 10.49 -2.17 -16.34
N HIS A 308 10.81 -1.89 -17.62
CA HIS A 308 9.95 -1.03 -18.43
C HIS A 308 9.78 -1.46 -19.90
N LEU A 309 10.80 -2.05 -20.53
CA LEU A 309 10.82 -2.16 -22.00
C LEU A 309 10.43 -3.53 -22.54
N LEU A 310 10.52 -4.59 -21.72
CA LEU A 310 10.16 -5.95 -22.10
C LEU A 310 9.18 -6.52 -21.06
N GLU A 311 8.06 -7.05 -21.56
CA GLU A 311 7.03 -7.72 -20.75
C GLU A 311 7.19 -9.24 -20.75
N ASP A 312 7.92 -9.81 -21.73
CA ASP A 312 8.14 -11.24 -21.87
C ASP A 312 9.35 -11.69 -21.03
N ASP A 313 9.06 -12.48 -19.98
CA ASP A 313 10.06 -13.05 -19.09
C ASP A 313 11.02 -14.01 -19.83
N GLU A 314 10.57 -14.72 -20.87
CA GLU A 314 11.42 -15.63 -21.64
C GLU A 314 12.45 -14.85 -22.47
N GLU A 315 12.03 -13.75 -23.12
CA GLU A 315 12.92 -12.85 -23.86
C GLU A 315 13.97 -12.23 -22.93
N LEU A 316 13.56 -11.78 -21.74
CA LEU A 316 14.48 -11.24 -20.73
C LEU A 316 15.51 -12.28 -20.27
N LEU A 317 15.09 -13.52 -20.04
CA LEU A 317 15.97 -14.62 -19.65
C LEU A 317 16.95 -14.96 -20.76
N GLU A 318 16.51 -15.01 -22.02
CA GLU A 318 17.38 -15.23 -23.18
C GLU A 318 18.46 -14.13 -23.26
N ILE A 319 18.06 -12.85 -23.25
CA ILE A 319 18.99 -11.72 -23.26
C ILE A 319 20.01 -11.81 -22.12
N ARG A 320 19.56 -12.21 -20.93
CA ARG A 320 20.43 -12.41 -19.75
C ARG A 320 21.45 -13.50 -20.00
N GLN A 321 21.03 -14.67 -20.50
CA GLN A 321 21.92 -15.81 -20.77
C GLN A 321 22.90 -15.53 -21.90
N GLU A 322 22.47 -14.85 -22.96
CA GLU A 322 23.36 -14.44 -24.04
C GLU A 322 24.41 -13.43 -23.57
N CYS A 323 24.04 -12.52 -22.65
CA CYS A 323 24.98 -11.57 -22.05
C CYS A 323 26.03 -12.31 -21.21
N ILE A 324 25.60 -13.22 -20.32
CA ILE A 324 26.48 -13.99 -19.43
C ILE A 324 27.38 -14.95 -20.20
N SER A 325 26.90 -15.54 -21.30
CA SER A 325 27.70 -16.44 -22.13
C SER A 325 28.64 -15.70 -23.09
N GLY A 326 28.54 -14.37 -23.19
CA GLY A 326 29.33 -13.58 -24.13
C GLY A 326 28.84 -13.65 -25.58
N THR A 327 27.64 -14.18 -25.81
CA THR A 327 27.03 -14.28 -27.15
C THR A 327 26.42 -12.94 -27.59
N ARG A 328 25.81 -12.20 -26.66
CA ARG A 328 25.25 -10.86 -26.91
C ARG A 328 26.25 -9.75 -26.56
N MET A 329 26.44 -8.82 -27.51
CA MET A 329 27.32 -7.67 -27.33
C MET A 329 26.55 -6.47 -26.77
N CYS A 330 27.23 -5.64 -25.96
CA CYS A 330 26.59 -4.46 -25.36
C CYS A 330 26.03 -3.47 -26.39
N GLY A 331 26.69 -3.32 -27.55
CA GLY A 331 26.24 -2.43 -28.62
C GLY A 331 24.88 -2.84 -29.19
N SER A 332 24.71 -4.12 -29.56
CA SER A 332 23.42 -4.61 -30.07
C SER A 332 22.33 -4.62 -29.00
N CYS A 333 22.68 -4.97 -27.76
CA CYS A 333 21.76 -4.89 -26.62
C CYS A 333 21.25 -3.46 -26.38
N LYS A 334 22.15 -2.46 -26.44
CA LYS A 334 21.80 -1.04 -26.36
C LYS A 334 20.92 -0.59 -27.50
N GLN A 335 21.18 -1.06 -28.71
CA GLN A 335 20.38 -0.71 -29.88
C GLN A 335 18.93 -1.20 -29.70
N LEU A 336 18.75 -2.45 -29.27
CA LEU A 336 17.42 -3.00 -28.94
C LEU A 336 16.70 -2.18 -27.87
N ALA A 337 17.35 -1.88 -26.74
CA ALA A 337 16.74 -1.06 -25.68
C ALA A 337 16.40 0.35 -26.17
N ALA A 338 17.25 0.95 -27.01
CA ALA A 338 17.02 2.29 -27.54
C ALA A 338 15.81 2.32 -28.49
N GLU A 339 15.61 1.27 -29.30
CA GLU A 339 14.43 1.10 -30.16
C GLU A 339 13.16 0.94 -29.33
N LYS A 340 13.16 0.05 -28.34
CA LYS A 340 12.02 -0.14 -27.43
C LYS A 340 11.68 1.15 -26.65
N MET A 341 12.69 1.88 -26.19
CA MET A 341 12.50 3.15 -25.48
C MET A 341 11.92 4.23 -26.41
N TYR A 342 12.37 4.28 -27.67
CA TYR A 342 11.81 5.20 -28.66
C TYR A 342 10.32 4.94 -28.86
N GLU A 343 9.93 3.69 -29.09
CA GLU A 343 8.52 3.32 -29.28
C GLU A 343 7.68 3.59 -28.03
N PHE A 344 8.21 3.26 -26.84
CA PHE A 344 7.54 3.54 -25.57
C PHE A 344 7.26 5.04 -25.37
N LEU A 345 8.26 5.91 -25.58
CA LEU A 345 8.07 7.36 -25.41
C LEU A 345 7.10 7.93 -26.44
N LYS A 346 7.17 7.44 -27.68
CA LYS A 346 6.26 7.86 -28.76
C LYS A 346 4.81 7.49 -28.43
N ASP A 347 4.54 6.23 -28.11
CA ASP A 347 3.21 5.75 -27.70
C ASP A 347 2.70 6.49 -26.46
N HIS A 348 3.55 6.67 -25.45
CA HIS A 348 3.20 7.43 -24.26
C HIS A 348 2.79 8.87 -24.60
N GLN A 349 3.54 9.56 -25.45
CA GLN A 349 3.24 10.94 -25.85
C GLN A 349 1.96 11.06 -26.66
N GLU A 350 1.69 10.13 -27.58
CA GLU A 350 0.41 10.05 -28.29
C GLU A 350 -0.76 9.89 -27.30
N LYS A 351 -0.62 9.00 -26.30
CA LYS A 351 -1.61 8.81 -25.23
C LYS A 351 -1.78 10.04 -24.33
N ARG A 352 -0.73 10.84 -24.12
CA ARG A 352 -0.83 12.10 -23.34
C ARG A 352 -1.65 13.16 -24.05
N GLU A 353 -1.57 13.24 -25.38
CA GLU A 353 -2.39 14.17 -26.15
C GLU A 353 -3.87 13.77 -26.05
N LEU A 354 -4.18 12.47 -26.17
CA LEU A 354 -5.52 11.95 -25.91
C LEU A 354 -5.99 12.22 -24.47
N ALA A 355 -5.11 12.00 -23.48
CA ALA A 355 -5.42 12.27 -22.08
C ALA A 355 -5.84 13.72 -21.82
N ARG A 356 -5.34 14.68 -22.62
CA ARG A 356 -5.69 16.09 -22.50
C ARG A 356 -7.15 16.35 -22.90
N GLU A 357 -7.66 15.63 -23.89
CA GLU A 357 -9.05 15.75 -24.35
C GLU A 357 -10.05 15.18 -23.34
N HIS A 358 -9.62 14.18 -22.55
CA HIS A 358 -10.45 13.48 -21.57
C HIS A 358 -10.22 13.93 -20.12
N LEU A 359 -9.46 15.02 -19.90
CA LEU A 359 -9.08 15.44 -18.55
C LEU A 359 -10.29 15.77 -17.66
N GLU A 360 -11.39 16.25 -18.25
CA GLU A 360 -12.64 16.58 -17.55
C GLU A 360 -13.36 15.36 -16.98
N GLU A 361 -13.05 14.15 -17.47
CA GLU A 361 -13.62 12.90 -16.95
C GLU A 361 -13.04 12.52 -15.57
N TYR A 362 -11.87 13.07 -15.22
CA TYR A 362 -11.16 12.74 -13.99
C TYR A 362 -11.58 13.65 -12.85
N LYS A 363 -11.80 13.06 -11.67
CA LYS A 363 -12.07 13.84 -10.45
C LYS A 363 -10.76 14.44 -9.92
N ILE A 364 -10.52 15.72 -10.24
CA ILE A 364 -9.34 16.47 -9.81
C ILE A 364 -9.74 17.55 -8.79
N VAL A 365 -9.30 17.41 -7.54
CA VAL A 365 -9.51 18.41 -6.49
C VAL A 365 -8.34 19.39 -6.47
N TYR A 366 -8.56 20.58 -7.04
CA TYR A 366 -7.57 21.65 -7.11
C TYR A 366 -8.11 22.95 -6.53
N LYS A 367 -7.24 23.78 -5.94
CA LYS A 367 -7.56 25.15 -5.55
C LYS A 367 -6.77 26.10 -6.44
N LYS A 368 -7.49 26.86 -7.27
CA LYS A 368 -6.92 27.96 -8.08
C LYS A 368 -6.40 29.08 -7.18
#